data_AF-A0A2K1NRS6-F1
#
_entry.id   AF-A0A2K1NRS6-F1
#
_cell.length_a   1.000
_cell.length_b   1.000
_cell.length_c   1.000
_cell.angle_alpha   90.00
_cell.angle_beta   90.00
_cell.angle_gamma   90.00
#
_symmetry.space_group_name_H-M   'P 1'
#
loop_
_entity.id
_entity.type
_entity.pdbx_description
1 polymer ?
#
loop_
_entity_poly.entity_id
_entity_poly.type
_entity_poly.pdbx_seq_one_letter_code
_entity_poly.pdbx_strand_id
1 'polypeptide(L)'
;MNIFDLVNIFFEEDKKSKLPSSSAKLYFFLIYQANKLFWEGPLILSIRHLSNQLKLDKNTVVKSLKELYKRQLITYYPSEYFQKANHTSIWFPQTTSKPKNNKEVKNLVKHTTTKENKYSNYF
;
A
#
# COMPACT_ATOMS: atom_id res chain seq x y z
N MET A 1 -4.74 4.89 9.31
CA MET A 1 -3.92 3.88 8.60
C MET A 1 -2.47 4.32 8.64
N ASN A 2 -1.51 3.41 8.82
CA ASN A 2 -0.09 3.76 8.84
C ASN A 2 0.60 3.23 7.57
N ILE A 3 1.20 4.13 6.79
CA ILE A 3 1.90 3.78 5.54
C ILE A 3 3.06 2.81 5.83
N PHE A 4 3.80 3.01 6.93
CA PHE A 4 4.95 2.18 7.24
C PHE A 4 4.56 0.72 7.47
N ASP A 5 3.40 0.47 8.09
CA ASP A 5 2.92 -0.90 8.31
C ASP A 5 2.56 -1.57 6.98
N LEU A 6 1.92 -0.84 6.06
CA LEU A 6 1.60 -1.35 4.72
C LEU A 6 2.86 -1.65 3.89
N VAL A 7 3.87 -0.77 3.97
CA VAL A 7 5.17 -0.98 3.31
C VAL A 7 5.90 -2.19 3.89
N ASN A 8 5.88 -2.37 5.22
CA ASN A 8 6.49 -3.53 5.87
C ASN A 8 5.80 -4.82 5.42
N ILE A 9 4.46 -4.87 5.45
CA ILE A 9 3.70 -6.04 4.98
C ILE A 9 4.04 -6.36 3.53
N PHE A 10 4.16 -5.35 2.65
CA PHE A 10 4.58 -5.54 1.27
C PHE A 10 5.94 -6.25 1.17
N PHE A 11 6.95 -5.77 1.87
CA PHE A 11 8.28 -6.37 1.80
C PHE A 11 8.35 -7.76 2.45
N GLU A 12 7.55 -8.03 3.48
CA GLU A 12 7.41 -9.38 4.02
C GLU A 12 6.79 -10.35 3.01
N GLU A 13 5.78 -9.91 2.25
CA GLU A 13 5.20 -10.72 1.17
C GLU A 13 6.13 -10.87 -0.05
N ASP A 14 6.91 -9.85 -0.40
CA ASP A 14 7.87 -9.91 -1.50
C ASP A 14 9.05 -10.85 -1.20
N LYS A 15 9.48 -10.93 0.07
CA LYS A 15 10.50 -11.90 0.52
C LYS A 15 10.04 -13.34 0.36
N LYS A 16 8.76 -13.65 0.59
CA LYS A 16 8.19 -15.00 0.44
C LYS A 16 8.19 -15.44 -1.01
N SER A 17 7.83 -14.53 -1.91
CA SER A 17 7.84 -14.75 -3.35
C SER A 17 7.91 -13.41 -4.05
N LYS A 18 8.80 -13.25 -5.02
CA LYS A 18 8.97 -11.98 -5.71
C LYS A 18 7.67 -11.52 -6.36
N LEU A 19 7.24 -10.30 -6.04
CA LEU A 19 6.06 -9.66 -6.61
C LEU A 19 6.38 -9.15 -8.02
N PRO A 20 5.47 -9.31 -9.00
CA PRO A 20 5.64 -8.68 -10.30
C PRO A 20 5.73 -7.16 -10.19
N SER A 21 6.61 -6.54 -10.98
CA SER A 21 6.83 -5.08 -10.94
C SER A 21 5.55 -4.28 -11.20
N SER A 22 4.64 -4.76 -12.05
CA SER A 22 3.35 -4.12 -12.30
C SER A 22 2.46 -4.13 -11.06
N SER A 23 2.47 -5.21 -10.29
CA SER A 23 1.70 -5.36 -9.05
C SER A 23 2.26 -4.47 -7.94
N ALA A 24 3.59 -4.39 -7.80
CA ALA A 24 4.22 -3.46 -6.87
C ALA A 24 3.89 -2.00 -7.22
N LYS A 25 4.00 -1.63 -8.50
CA LYS A 25 3.65 -0.28 -8.98
C LYS A 25 2.19 0.08 -8.67
N LEU A 26 1.27 -0.85 -8.94
CA LEU A 26 -0.14 -0.68 -8.60
C LEU A 26 -0.33 -0.50 -7.09
N TYR A 27 0.31 -1.33 -6.25
CA TYR A 27 0.17 -1.26 -4.80
C TYR A 27 0.59 0.12 -4.23
N PHE A 28 1.77 0.61 -4.60
CA PHE A 28 2.25 1.91 -4.13
C PHE A 28 1.43 3.08 -4.68
N PHE A 29 0.91 2.97 -5.91
CA PHE A 29 -0.04 3.95 -6.42
C PHE A 29 -1.34 4.00 -5.60
N LEU A 30 -1.87 2.84 -5.19
CA LEU A 30 -3.06 2.79 -4.34
C LEU A 30 -2.78 3.40 -2.96
N ILE A 31 -1.61 3.15 -2.35
CA ILE A 31 -1.20 3.79 -1.10
C ILE A 31 -1.17 5.32 -1.25
N TYR A 32 -0.57 5.81 -2.35
CA TYR A 32 -0.52 7.23 -2.65
C TYR A 32 -1.92 7.85 -2.77
N GLN A 33 -2.84 7.20 -3.50
CA GLN A 33 -4.22 7.69 -3.65
C GLN A 33 -4.99 7.67 -2.33
N ALA A 34 -4.87 6.60 -1.54
CA ALA A 34 -5.54 6.52 -0.24
C ALA A 34 -5.02 7.57 0.73
N ASN A 35 -3.70 7.81 0.75
CA ASN A 35 -3.11 8.87 1.55
C ASN A 35 -3.62 10.27 1.13
N LYS A 36 -3.77 10.52 -0.16
CA LYS A 36 -4.34 11.78 -0.68
C LYS A 36 -5.79 12.00 -0.24
N LEU A 37 -6.56 10.91 -0.08
CA LEU A 37 -7.94 10.92 0.40
C LEU A 37 -8.04 10.76 1.92
N PHE A 38 -6.94 10.98 2.66
CA PHE A 38 -6.91 10.84 4.13
C PHE A 38 -7.40 9.48 4.64
N TRP A 39 -7.32 8.44 3.82
CA TRP A 39 -7.80 7.09 4.11
C TRP A 39 -9.30 7.00 4.36
N GLU A 40 -10.08 7.94 3.80
CA GLU A 40 -11.54 7.96 3.91
C GLU A 40 -12.17 6.94 2.93
N GLY A 41 -12.62 5.82 3.49
CA GLY A 41 -13.37 4.81 2.75
C GLY A 41 -12.54 4.00 1.74
N PRO A 42 -13.21 3.26 0.84
CA PRO A 42 -12.54 2.52 -0.21
C PRO A 42 -12.08 3.43 -1.33
N LEU A 43 -11.00 3.02 -2.01
CA LEU A 43 -10.67 3.61 -3.30
C LEU A 43 -11.66 3.10 -4.35
N ILE A 44 -12.37 4.03 -4.99
CA ILE A 44 -13.33 3.74 -6.07
C ILE A 44 -12.66 4.11 -7.40
N LEU A 45 -11.98 3.15 -8.01
CA LEU A 45 -11.19 3.36 -9.24
C LEU A 45 -11.62 2.40 -10.33
N SER A 46 -11.74 2.87 -11.57
CA SER A 46 -12.01 1.99 -12.72
C SER A 46 -10.73 1.38 -13.27
N ILE A 47 -10.82 0.19 -13.87
CA ILE A 47 -9.67 -0.44 -14.56
C ILE A 47 -9.10 0.47 -15.65
N ARG A 48 -9.97 1.20 -16.37
CA ARG A 48 -9.53 2.18 -17.38
C ARG A 48 -8.70 3.31 -16.76
N HIS A 49 -9.13 3.85 -15.62
CA HIS A 49 -8.39 4.89 -14.91
C HIS A 49 -7.02 4.37 -14.45
N LEU A 50 -6.98 3.19 -13.82
CA LEU A 50 -5.74 2.55 -13.36
C LEU A 50 -4.78 2.28 -14.52
N SER A 51 -5.29 1.75 -15.64
CA SER A 51 -4.52 1.49 -16.86
C SER A 51 -3.86 2.76 -17.39
N ASN A 52 -4.62 3.85 -17.50
CA ASN A 52 -4.12 5.14 -17.99
C ASN A 52 -3.07 5.74 -17.04
N GLN A 53 -3.33 5.77 -15.74
CA GLN A 53 -2.42 6.36 -14.74
C GLN A 53 -1.10 5.59 -14.63
N LEU A 54 -1.17 4.26 -14.69
CA LEU A 54 0.00 3.40 -14.53
C LEU A 54 0.74 3.13 -15.84
N LYS A 55 0.17 3.52 -16.99
CA LYS A 55 0.63 3.16 -18.33
C LYS A 55 0.77 1.64 -18.48
N LEU A 56 -0.25 0.90 -18.03
CA LEU A 56 -0.33 -0.57 -18.09
C LEU A 56 -1.54 -0.99 -18.93
N ASP A 57 -1.45 -2.13 -19.59
CA ASP A 57 -2.62 -2.75 -20.22
C ASP A 57 -3.70 -3.11 -19.19
N LYS A 58 -4.97 -3.07 -19.59
CA LYS A 58 -6.11 -3.40 -18.72
C LYS A 58 -6.00 -4.82 -18.15
N ASN A 59 -5.56 -5.80 -18.93
CA ASN A 59 -5.38 -7.16 -18.46
C ASN A 59 -4.28 -7.26 -17.41
N THR A 60 -3.20 -6.50 -17.59
CA THR A 60 -2.10 -6.40 -16.61
C THR A 60 -2.60 -5.80 -15.29
N VAL A 61 -3.43 -4.77 -15.34
CA VAL A 61 -4.06 -4.19 -14.13
C VAL A 61 -4.91 -5.23 -13.41
N VAL A 62 -5.77 -5.97 -14.13
CA VAL A 62 -6.62 -7.01 -13.53
C VAL A 62 -5.77 -8.13 -12.92
N LYS A 63 -4.73 -8.61 -13.62
CA LYS A 63 -3.79 -9.61 -13.09
C LYS A 63 -3.09 -9.09 -11.82
N SER A 64 -2.66 -7.83 -11.83
CA SER A 64 -2.02 -7.22 -10.67
C SER A 64 -2.97 -7.07 -9.47
N LEU A 65 -4.23 -6.70 -9.69
CA LEU A 65 -5.24 -6.68 -8.62
C LEU A 65 -5.45 -8.06 -8.01
N LYS A 66 -5.59 -9.10 -8.86
CA LYS A 66 -5.73 -10.50 -8.41
C LYS A 66 -4.51 -10.96 -7.60
N GLU A 67 -3.30 -10.60 -8.03
CA GLU A 67 -2.06 -10.94 -7.32
C GLU A 67 -1.98 -10.28 -5.94
N LEU A 68 -2.30 -8.98 -5.86
CA LEU A 68 -2.33 -8.25 -4.59
C LEU A 68 -3.40 -8.80 -3.63
N TYR A 69 -4.56 -9.18 -4.18
CA TYR A 69 -5.64 -9.82 -3.41
C TYR A 69 -5.23 -11.18 -2.87
N LYS A 70 -4.64 -12.03 -3.72
CA LYS A 70 -4.16 -13.37 -3.35
C LYS A 70 -3.16 -13.31 -2.18
N ARG A 71 -2.33 -12.26 -2.15
CA ARG A 71 -1.33 -12.01 -1.10
C ARG A 71 -1.87 -11.20 0.09
N GLN A 72 -3.18 -10.95 0.13
CA GLN A 72 -3.86 -10.23 1.20
C GLN A 72 -3.33 -8.80 1.41
N LEU A 73 -2.68 -8.21 0.40
CA LEU A 73 -2.19 -6.84 0.44
C LEU A 73 -3.33 -5.82 0.26
N ILE A 74 -4.39 -6.24 -0.43
CA ILE A 74 -5.63 -5.49 -0.60
C ILE A 74 -6.82 -6.45 -0.57
N THR A 75 -8.01 -5.92 -0.31
CA THR A 75 -9.28 -6.55 -0.69
C THR A 75 -9.91 -5.71 -1.79
N TYR A 76 -10.45 -6.34 -2.82
CA TYR A 76 -11.19 -5.59 -3.84
C TYR A 76 -12.43 -6.35 -4.26
N TYR A 77 -13.47 -5.60 -4.64
CA TYR A 77 -14.71 -6.15 -5.16
C TYR A 77 -14.83 -5.75 -6.63
N PRO A 78 -14.70 -6.71 -7.57
CA PRO A 78 -14.89 -6.42 -8.98
C PRO A 78 -16.34 -6.01 -9.21
N SER A 79 -16.52 -5.11 -10.17
CA SER A 79 -17.79 -4.47 -10.39
C SER A 79 -18.86 -5.40 -10.98
N GLU A 80 -18.47 -6.59 -11.45
CA GLU A 80 -19.39 -7.67 -11.85
C GLU A 80 -20.34 -8.11 -10.72
N TYR A 81 -19.94 -7.97 -9.44
CA TYR A 81 -20.82 -8.22 -8.29
C TYR A 81 -21.87 -7.13 -8.08
N PHE A 82 -21.62 -5.93 -8.57
CA PHE A 82 -22.52 -4.79 -8.50
C PHE A 82 -22.90 -4.43 -9.94
N GLN A 83 -23.89 -5.12 -10.51
CA GLN A 83 -24.33 -5.13 -11.93
C GLN A 83 -24.47 -3.76 -12.66
N LYS A 84 -24.16 -2.63 -12.02
CA LYS A 84 -24.18 -1.25 -12.53
C LYS A 84 -22.89 -0.45 -12.33
N ALA A 85 -21.87 -0.97 -11.64
CA ALA A 85 -20.65 -0.20 -11.37
C ALA A 85 -19.59 -0.44 -12.46
N ASN A 86 -18.93 0.64 -12.92
CA ASN A 86 -17.71 0.56 -13.75
C ASN A 86 -16.43 0.68 -12.92
N HIS A 87 -16.58 0.66 -11.59
CA HIS A 87 -15.54 1.00 -10.63
C HIS A 87 -15.30 -0.16 -9.68
N THR A 88 -14.02 -0.40 -9.39
CA THR A 88 -13.56 -1.37 -8.42
C THR A 88 -13.38 -0.68 -7.08
N SER A 89 -14.03 -1.21 -6.05
CA SER A 89 -13.83 -0.77 -4.67
C SER A 89 -12.65 -1.52 -4.07
N ILE A 90 -11.63 -0.80 -3.60
CA ILE A 90 -10.38 -1.35 -3.09
C ILE A 90 -10.17 -0.90 -1.64
N TRP A 91 -9.85 -1.86 -0.78
CA TRP A 91 -9.61 -1.71 0.65
C TRP A 91 -8.22 -2.19 1.03
N PHE A 92 -7.61 -1.54 2.01
CA PHE A 92 -6.39 -2.01 2.66
C PHE A 92 -6.72 -2.86 3.89
N PRO A 93 -5.90 -3.87 4.22
CA PRO A 93 -6.06 -4.61 5.47
C PRO A 93 -5.89 -3.68 6.66
N GLN A 94 -6.65 -3.92 7.73
CA GLN A 94 -6.47 -3.18 8.98
C GLN A 94 -5.11 -3.56 9.59
N THR A 95 -4.20 -2.60 9.66
CA THR A 95 -2.90 -2.80 10.32
C THR A 95 -3.13 -2.80 11.82
N THR A 96 -2.87 -3.92 12.50
CA THR A 96 -3.02 -4.09 13.95
C THR A 96 -1.91 -3.39 14.74
N SER A 97 -1.45 -2.24 14.27
CA SER A 97 -0.54 -1.39 15.01
C SER A 97 -1.30 -0.84 16.23
N LYS A 98 -1.35 -1.65 17.30
CA LYS A 98 -1.56 -1.11 18.64
C LYS A 98 -0.57 0.06 18.78
N PRO A 99 -0.99 1.24 19.25
CA PRO A 99 -0.06 2.32 19.50
C PRO A 99 1.01 1.75 20.43
N LYS A 100 2.25 1.64 19.94
CA LYS A 100 3.38 1.23 20.77
C LYS A 100 3.38 2.19 21.95
N ASN A 101 3.17 1.66 23.15
CA ASN A 101 3.20 2.44 24.38
C ASN A 101 4.44 3.36 24.34
N ASN A 102 4.23 4.67 24.56
CA ASN A 102 5.26 5.73 24.50
C ASN A 102 6.51 5.48 25.39
N LYS A 103 6.54 4.37 26.15
CA LYS A 103 7.66 3.93 26.97
C LYS A 103 8.76 3.22 26.16
N GLU A 104 8.44 2.51 25.08
CA GLU A 104 9.46 1.83 24.25
C GLU A 104 10.22 2.79 23.33
N VAL A 105 9.54 3.81 22.79
CA VAL A 105 10.17 4.84 21.94
C VAL A 105 11.21 5.63 22.74
N LYS A 106 10.96 5.91 24.02
CA LYS A 106 11.93 6.60 24.89
C LYS A 106 13.16 5.73 25.22
N ASN A 107 13.05 4.40 25.17
CA ASN A 107 14.18 3.51 25.41
C ASN A 107 15.04 3.32 24.15
N LEU A 108 14.46 3.35 22.94
CA LEU A 108 15.24 3.37 21.70
C LEU A 108 16.01 4.69 21.49
N VAL A 109 15.39 5.83 21.82
CA VAL A 109 16.02 7.16 21.68
C VAL A 109 17.19 7.34 22.64
N LYS A 110 17.17 6.70 23.82
CA LYS A 110 18.29 6.76 24.77
C LYS A 110 19.54 5.97 24.35
N HIS A 111 19.41 5.01 23.43
CA HIS A 111 20.54 4.20 22.96
C HIS A 111 21.14 4.64 21.61
N THR A 112 20.68 5.76 21.02
CA THR A 112 21.23 6.28 19.75
C THR A 112 21.82 7.68 19.82
N THR A 113 22.00 8.25 21.01
CA THR A 113 22.83 9.45 21.15
C THR A 113 24.28 9.12 20.83
N THR A 114 24.80 9.81 19.81
CA THR A 114 26.20 9.91 19.35
C THR A 114 26.67 8.89 18.31
N LYS A 115 26.13 8.97 17.09
CA LYS A 115 26.97 8.89 15.89
C LYS A 115 26.64 10.10 15.03
N GLU A 116 27.63 10.96 14.79
CA GLU A 116 27.53 12.13 13.93
C GLU A 116 26.89 11.75 12.60
N ASN A 117 25.73 12.34 12.33
CA ASN A 117 24.97 12.02 11.14
C ASN A 117 25.59 12.79 9.96
N LYS A 118 26.36 12.09 9.12
CA LYS A 118 27.15 12.63 7.98
C LYS A 118 26.33 13.44 6.96
N TYR A 119 25.00 13.47 7.09
CA TYR A 119 24.08 14.13 6.17
C TYR A 119 23.48 15.44 6.72
N SER A 120 23.98 15.97 7.83
CA SER A 120 23.50 17.25 8.39
C SER A 120 23.71 18.44 7.45
N ASN A 121 24.64 18.36 6.50
CA ASN A 121 25.00 19.47 5.62
C ASN A 121 24.18 19.52 4.31
N TYR A 122 23.14 18.71 4.17
CA TYR A 122 22.32 18.62 2.96
C TYR A 122 20.85 19.04 3.17
N PHE A 123 20.52 19.69 4.29
CA PHE A 123 19.20 20.25 4.57
C PHE A 123 19.30 21.70 5.05
#